data_AF-A0A9E5UM82-F1
#
_entry.id   AF-A0A9E5UM82-F1
#
_cell.length_a   1.000
_cell.length_b   1.000
_cell.length_c   1.000
_cell.angle_alpha   90.00
_cell.angle_beta   90.00
_cell.angle_gamma   90.00
#
_symmetry.space_group_name_H-M   'P 1'
#
loop_
_entity.id
_entity.type
_entity.pdbx_description
1 polymer ?
#
loop_
_entity_poly.entity_id
_entity_poly.type
_entity_poly.pdbx_seq_one_letter_code
_entity_poly.pdbx_strand_id
1 'polypeptide(L)'
;MKLLHSPIAPLVSIWLGLVLAIDLRASVEATHYTSPDSRFYFWVAENMKAGNGLSSPDYAGYPFDSGSRLYIFSTWPAGYPAFIALVAWIGQISPLVASKAVNLFFLGLLFALFYRWWGKEAWFPALYFFSTVNWKCIPIPGRKGLSFSLYAGWHFYWQKTPPSDKMPGFS
;
A
#
# COMPACT_ATOMS: atom_id res chain seq x y z
N MET A 1 -15.98 -28.82 -8.96
CA MET A 1 -17.09 -27.92 -8.54
C MET A 1 -17.55 -28.07 -7.08
N LYS A 2 -16.68 -28.50 -6.14
CA LYS A 2 -17.03 -28.57 -4.69
C LYS A 2 -16.71 -27.28 -3.91
N LEU A 3 -15.86 -26.40 -4.45
CA LEU A 3 -15.49 -25.15 -3.78
C LEU A 3 -16.64 -24.12 -3.74
N LEU A 4 -17.49 -24.09 -4.78
CA LEU A 4 -18.54 -23.07 -4.92
C LEU A 4 -19.65 -23.19 -3.85
N HIS A 5 -19.85 -24.38 -3.28
CA HIS A 5 -20.84 -24.66 -2.23
C HIS A 5 -20.24 -24.68 -0.81
N SER A 6 -18.96 -24.34 -0.67
CA SER A 6 -18.29 -24.33 0.63
C SER A 6 -18.64 -23.06 1.42
N PRO A 7 -18.69 -23.13 2.76
CA PRO A 7 -18.99 -21.95 3.58
C PRO A 7 -17.91 -20.86 3.52
N ILE A 8 -16.73 -21.18 2.96
CA ILE A 8 -15.62 -20.23 2.77
C ILE A 8 -15.67 -19.55 1.38
N ALA A 9 -16.46 -20.09 0.44
CA ALA A 9 -16.60 -19.56 -0.91
C ALA A 9 -16.95 -18.06 -1.00
N PRO A 10 -17.91 -17.51 -0.22
CA PRO A 10 -18.21 -16.08 -0.30
C PRO A 10 -17.04 -15.22 0.18
N LEU A 11 -16.35 -15.65 1.25
CA LEU A 11 -15.20 -14.94 1.79
C LEU A 11 -14.03 -14.90 0.81
N VAL A 12 -13.72 -16.02 0.17
CA VAL A 12 -12.68 -16.11 -0.87
C VAL A 12 -13.05 -15.27 -2.09
N SER A 13 -14.33 -15.26 -2.48
CA SER A 13 -14.81 -14.42 -3.59
C SER A 13 -14.59 -12.94 -3.31
N ILE A 14 -14.86 -12.48 -2.08
CA ILE A 14 -14.59 -11.08 -1.67
C ILE A 14 -13.09 -10.77 -1.75
N TRP A 15 -12.24 -11.66 -1.23
CA TRP A 15 -10.79 -11.47 -1.29
C TRP A 15 -10.27 -11.40 -2.73
N LEU A 16 -10.69 -12.33 -3.60
CA LEU A 16 -10.32 -12.32 -5.02
C LEU A 16 -10.81 -11.06 -5.74
N GLY A 17 -12.03 -10.61 -5.44
CA GLY A 17 -12.57 -9.36 -5.97
C GLY A 17 -11.74 -8.15 -5.56
N LEU A 18 -11.27 -8.09 -4.30
CA LEU A 18 -10.40 -7.03 -3.81
C LEU A 18 -9.01 -7.08 -4.44
N VAL A 19 -8.40 -8.27 -4.55
CA VAL A 19 -7.10 -8.45 -5.22
C VAL A 19 -7.19 -7.92 -6.65
N LEU A 20 -8.20 -8.33 -7.41
CA LEU A 20 -8.41 -7.89 -8.78
C LEU A 20 -8.64 -6.37 -8.85
N ALA A 21 -9.47 -5.81 -7.98
CA ALA A 21 -9.74 -4.38 -7.96
C ALA A 21 -8.48 -3.55 -7.63
N ILE A 22 -7.66 -3.99 -6.68
CA ILE A 22 -6.40 -3.35 -6.31
C ILE A 22 -5.40 -3.44 -7.46
N ASP A 23 -5.28 -4.60 -8.10
CA ASP A 23 -4.32 -4.83 -9.18
C ASP A 23 -4.68 -4.01 -10.43
N LEU A 24 -5.94 -4.05 -10.87
CA LEU A 24 -6.45 -3.22 -11.98
C LEU A 24 -6.25 -1.72 -11.71
N ARG A 25 -6.52 -1.29 -10.48
CA ARG A 25 -6.34 0.10 -10.10
C ARG A 25 -4.85 0.48 -10.08
N ALA A 26 -3.97 -0.41 -9.60
CA ALA A 26 -2.53 -0.21 -9.61
C ALA A 26 -1.91 -0.26 -11.03
N SER A 27 -2.53 -0.97 -11.98
CA SER A 27 -2.07 -1.03 -13.36
C SER A 27 -2.47 0.21 -14.19
N VAL A 28 -3.57 0.88 -13.83
CA VAL A 28 -4.04 2.09 -14.52
C VAL A 28 -3.37 3.36 -14.00
N GLU A 29 -3.03 3.41 -12.71
CA GLU A 29 -2.43 4.59 -12.09
C GLU A 29 -0.93 4.70 -12.39
N ALA A 30 -0.49 5.84 -12.90
CA ALA A 30 0.91 6.06 -13.33
C ALA A 30 1.92 5.95 -12.17
N THR A 31 1.47 6.23 -10.94
CA THR A 31 2.28 6.11 -9.72
C THR A 31 2.18 4.74 -9.07
N HIS A 32 1.43 3.80 -9.65
CA HIS A 32 1.14 2.49 -9.08
C HIS A 32 0.63 2.54 -7.62
N TYR A 33 -0.02 3.63 -7.21
CA TYR A 33 -0.43 3.87 -5.82
C TYR A 33 0.70 3.81 -4.78
N THR A 34 1.92 4.18 -5.16
CA THR A 34 3.02 4.32 -4.19
C THR A 34 2.91 5.66 -3.46
N SER A 35 2.66 5.63 -2.15
CA SER A 35 2.84 6.81 -1.29
C SER A 35 4.35 7.10 -1.07
N PRO A 36 4.72 8.31 -0.60
CA PRO A 36 6.08 8.65 -0.20
C PRO A 36 6.65 7.63 0.80
N ASP A 37 5.83 7.23 1.78
CA ASP A 37 6.18 6.19 2.75
C ASP A 37 6.41 4.82 2.08
N SER A 38 5.52 4.42 1.16
CA SER A 38 5.66 3.15 0.43
C SER A 38 6.94 3.14 -0.42
N ARG A 39 7.24 4.28 -1.04
CA ARG A 39 8.43 4.46 -1.87
C ARG A 39 9.70 4.44 -1.02
N PHE A 40 9.64 4.96 0.20
CA PHE A 40 10.72 4.85 1.17
C PHE A 40 11.04 3.39 1.52
N TYR A 41 10.03 2.58 1.86
CA TYR A 41 10.24 1.15 2.12
C TYR A 41 10.76 0.37 0.91
N PHE A 42 10.26 0.71 -0.28
CA PHE A 42 10.76 0.15 -1.54
C PHE A 42 12.26 0.43 -1.74
N TRP A 43 12.72 1.65 -1.49
CA TRP A 43 14.13 2.01 -1.61
C TRP A 43 15.03 1.27 -0.62
N VAL A 44 14.55 1.06 0.61
CA VAL A 44 15.28 0.23 1.59
C VAL A 44 15.37 -1.21 1.09
N ALA A 45 14.28 -1.76 0.55
CA ALA A 45 14.28 -3.11 -0.01
C ALA A 45 15.19 -3.26 -1.24
N GLU A 46 15.24 -2.26 -2.12
CA GLU A 46 16.20 -2.16 -3.24
C GLU A 46 17.65 -2.19 -2.72
N ASN A 47 17.97 -1.34 -1.75
CA ASN A 47 19.30 -1.30 -1.15
C ASN A 47 19.69 -2.62 -0.49
N MET A 48 18.76 -3.26 0.23
CA MET A 48 18.99 -4.59 0.81
C MET A 48 19.24 -5.64 -0.26
N LYS A 49 18.47 -5.63 -1.36
CA LYS A 49 18.64 -6.56 -2.49
C LYS A 49 19.97 -6.32 -3.21
N ALA A 50 20.41 -5.06 -3.33
CA ALA A 50 21.67 -4.67 -3.96
C ALA A 50 22.91 -4.94 -3.07
N GLY A 51 22.72 -5.34 -1.81
CA GLY A 51 23.83 -5.57 -0.86
C GLY A 51 24.29 -4.32 -0.09
N ASN A 52 23.60 -3.18 -0.23
CA ASN A 52 23.91 -1.93 0.46
C ASN A 52 23.40 -1.92 1.93
N GLY A 53 22.75 -2.99 2.39
CA GLY A 53 22.26 -3.12 3.76
C GLY A 53 20.97 -2.34 4.06
N LEU A 54 20.70 -2.13 5.36
CA LEU A 54 19.52 -1.41 5.85
C LEU A 54 19.73 0.11 5.75
N SER A 55 19.75 0.60 4.52
CA SER A 55 19.98 2.01 4.24
C SER A 55 18.82 2.63 3.49
N SER A 56 18.45 3.85 3.88
CA SER A 56 17.39 4.64 3.27
C SER A 56 17.91 6.00 2.80
N PRO A 57 17.37 6.56 1.71
CA PRO A 57 17.60 7.96 1.38
C PRO A 57 17.02 8.88 2.48
N ASP A 58 17.51 10.12 2.55
CA ASP A 58 16.92 11.12 3.45
C ASP A 58 15.44 11.36 3.10
N TYR A 59 14.55 11.18 4.09
CA TYR A 59 13.11 11.40 3.93
C TYR A 59 12.79 12.85 3.54
N ALA A 60 13.60 13.82 3.99
CA ALA A 60 13.44 15.23 3.65
C ALA A 60 13.78 15.55 2.17
N GLY A 61 14.48 14.64 1.49
CA GLY A 61 14.92 14.79 0.09
C GLY A 61 13.97 14.20 -0.95
N TYR A 62 12.69 13.97 -0.64
CA TYR A 62 11.74 13.43 -1.62
C TYR A 62 11.49 14.41 -2.79
N PRO A 63 11.49 13.96 -4.06
CA PRO A 63 11.63 12.59 -4.54
C PRO A 63 13.06 12.06 -4.49
N PHE A 64 13.21 10.78 -4.13
CA PHE A 64 14.51 10.15 -3.98
C PHE A 64 15.16 9.82 -5.33
N ASP A 65 16.43 10.17 -5.48
CA ASP A 65 17.25 9.88 -6.66
C ASP A 65 18.44 9.00 -6.28
N SER A 66 19.06 8.35 -7.27
CA SER A 66 20.25 7.50 -7.07
C SER A 66 21.48 8.24 -6.51
N GLY A 67 21.45 9.58 -6.48
CA GLY A 67 22.48 10.42 -5.85
C GLY A 67 22.16 10.84 -4.42
N SER A 68 20.99 10.46 -3.86
CA SER A 68 20.62 10.83 -2.49
C SER A 68 21.55 10.19 -1.47
N ARG A 69 21.94 10.94 -0.44
CA ARG A 69 22.75 10.42 0.68
C ARG A 69 21.97 9.31 1.39
N LEU A 70 22.65 8.20 1.61
CA LEU A 70 22.11 7.05 2.32
C LEU A 70 22.39 7.17 3.82
N TYR A 71 21.35 6.97 4.62
CA TYR A 71 21.41 6.94 6.08
C TYR A 71 21.05 5.55 6.58
N ILE A 72 21.49 5.21 7.79
CA ILE A 72 21.06 3.98 8.45
C ILE A 72 19.56 4.09 8.71
N PHE A 73 18.80 3.11 8.22
CA PHE A 73 17.36 3.05 8.39
C PHE A 73 17.00 2.98 9.88
N SER A 74 16.45 4.07 10.42
CA SER A 74 16.15 4.23 11.85
C SER A 74 14.70 4.66 12.13
N THR A 75 13.89 4.80 11.08
CA THR A 75 12.59 5.47 11.15
C THR A 75 11.45 4.52 11.56
N TRP A 76 11.52 3.25 11.14
CA TRP A 76 10.42 2.28 11.28
C TRP A 76 10.96 0.86 11.51
N PRO A 77 10.11 -0.13 11.84
CA PRO A 77 10.56 -1.51 11.95
C PRO A 77 11.12 -2.04 10.62
N ALA A 78 12.35 -2.55 10.64
CA ALA A 78 13.03 -3.08 9.45
C ALA A 78 12.37 -4.35 8.87
N GLY A 79 11.44 -4.97 9.60
CA GLY A 79 10.79 -6.22 9.18
C GLY A 79 10.03 -6.11 7.85
N TYR A 80 9.30 -5.01 7.63
CA TYR A 80 8.55 -4.83 6.38
C TYR A 80 9.44 -4.70 5.14
N PRO A 81 10.41 -3.77 5.07
CA PRO A 81 11.32 -3.68 3.92
C PRO A 81 12.20 -4.93 3.77
N ALA A 82 12.60 -5.58 4.87
CA ALA A 82 13.33 -6.85 4.82
C ALA A 82 12.49 -7.97 4.17
N PHE A 83 11.21 -8.05 4.49
CA PHE A 83 10.33 -9.06 3.90
C PHE A 83 10.06 -8.79 2.43
N ILE A 84 9.93 -7.52 2.03
CA ILE A 84 9.86 -7.14 0.61
C ILE A 84 11.14 -7.56 -0.11
N ALA A 85 12.31 -7.25 0.45
CA ALA A 85 13.60 -7.63 -0.13
C ALA A 85 13.72 -9.16 -0.28
N LEU A 86 13.27 -9.91 0.73
CA LEU A 86 13.26 -11.37 0.70
C LEU A 86 12.35 -11.91 -0.42
N VAL A 87 11.12 -11.41 -0.53
CA VAL A 87 10.19 -11.82 -1.61
C VAL A 87 10.73 -11.42 -2.97
N ALA A 88 11.35 -10.25 -3.09
CA ALA A 88 11.98 -9.79 -4.33
C ALA A 88 13.19 -10.66 -4.72
N TRP A 89 13.97 -11.11 -3.74
CA TRP A 89 15.12 -11.99 -3.94
C TRP A 89 14.68 -13.41 -4.32
N ILE A 90 13.73 -14.00 -3.57
CA ILE A 90 13.20 -15.34 -3.87
C ILE A 90 12.51 -15.36 -5.23
N GLY A 91 11.65 -14.37 -5.49
CA GLY A 91 10.89 -14.29 -6.74
C GLY A 91 11.69 -13.80 -7.94
N GLN A 92 12.92 -13.30 -7.73
CA GLN A 92 13.72 -12.61 -8.75
C GLN A 92 12.93 -11.49 -9.47
N ILE A 93 12.03 -10.84 -8.74
CA ILE A 93 11.16 -9.76 -9.22
C ILE A 93 11.63 -8.40 -8.73
N SER A 94 11.07 -7.33 -9.27
CA SER A 94 11.32 -5.98 -8.75
C SER A 94 10.76 -5.86 -7.32
N PRO A 95 11.47 -5.18 -6.40
CA PRO A 95 10.95 -4.85 -5.07
C PRO A 95 9.60 -4.11 -5.10
N LEU A 96 9.29 -3.39 -6.18
CA LEU A 96 7.99 -2.76 -6.38
C LEU A 96 6.89 -3.82 -6.49
N VAL A 97 7.04 -4.82 -7.36
CA VAL A 97 6.06 -5.91 -7.50
C VAL A 97 6.02 -6.76 -6.23
N ALA A 98 7.18 -7.03 -5.61
CA ALA A 98 7.27 -7.74 -4.35
C ALA A 98 6.49 -7.03 -3.23
N SER A 99 6.58 -5.69 -3.13
CA SER A 99 5.83 -4.91 -2.13
C SER A 99 4.32 -5.08 -2.26
N LYS A 100 3.82 -5.13 -3.50
CA LYS A 100 2.40 -5.39 -3.78
C LYS A 100 2.02 -6.82 -3.40
N ALA A 101 2.84 -7.80 -3.78
CA ALA A 101 2.61 -9.19 -3.43
C ALA A 101 2.57 -9.40 -1.90
N VAL A 102 3.48 -8.78 -1.15
CA VAL A 102 3.49 -8.80 0.32
C VAL A 102 2.21 -8.20 0.89
N ASN A 103 1.73 -7.08 0.36
CA ASN A 103 0.49 -6.47 0.81
C ASN A 103 -0.73 -7.37 0.56
N LEU A 104 -0.82 -7.99 -0.63
CA LEU A 104 -1.90 -8.93 -0.95
C LEU A 104 -1.82 -10.21 -0.12
N PHE A 105 -0.61 -10.66 0.24
CA PHE A 105 -0.40 -11.78 1.14
C PHE A 105 -0.91 -11.49 2.55
N PHE A 106 -0.54 -10.35 3.14
CA PHE A 106 -1.06 -9.95 4.46
C PHE A 106 -2.57 -9.70 4.44
N LEU A 107 -3.11 -9.19 3.33
CA LEU A 107 -4.55 -9.12 3.12
C LEU A 107 -5.19 -10.52 3.19
N GLY A 108 -4.61 -11.51 2.50
CA GLY A 108 -5.07 -12.89 2.59
C GLY A 108 -5.00 -13.48 4.01
N LEU A 109 -3.93 -13.20 4.76
CA LEU A 109 -3.82 -13.59 6.17
C LEU A 109 -4.90 -12.96 7.04
N LEU A 110 -5.25 -11.69 6.78
CA LEU A 110 -6.33 -11.02 7.48
C LEU A 110 -7.69 -11.70 7.20
N PHE A 111 -7.95 -12.11 5.95
CA PHE A 111 -9.13 -12.92 5.61
C PHE A 111 -9.14 -14.28 6.30
N ALA A 112 -7.98 -14.93 6.44
CA ALA A 112 -7.86 -16.17 7.20
C ALA A 112 -8.16 -15.98 8.70
N LEU A 113 -7.76 -14.84 9.27
CA LEU A 113 -8.11 -14.45 10.65
C LEU A 113 -9.61 -14.19 10.80
N PHE A 114 -10.23 -13.48 9.85
CA PHE A 114 -11.70 -13.32 9.82
C PHE A 114 -12.41 -14.68 9.81
N TYR A 115 -11.97 -15.61 8.97
CA TYR A 115 -12.51 -16.97 8.97
C TYR A 115 -12.28 -17.70 10.29
N ARG A 116 -11.11 -17.53 10.91
CA ARG A 116 -10.81 -18.16 12.20
C ARG A 116 -11.72 -17.66 13.33
N TRP A 117 -12.05 -16.37 13.34
CA TRP A 117 -12.86 -15.77 14.40
C TRP A 117 -14.36 -15.91 14.18
N TRP A 118 -14.86 -15.71 12.95
CA TRP A 118 -16.30 -15.70 12.65
C TRP A 118 -16.79 -16.94 11.86
N GLY A 119 -15.88 -17.83 11.47
CA GLY A 119 -16.23 -19.07 10.76
C GLY A 119 -16.98 -18.79 9.45
N LYS A 120 -18.18 -19.36 9.33
CA LYS A 120 -19.01 -19.25 8.13
C LYS A 120 -19.59 -17.86 7.90
N GLU A 121 -19.76 -17.07 8.97
CA GLU A 121 -20.32 -15.71 8.88
C GLU A 121 -19.25 -14.64 8.63
N ALA A 122 -17.98 -15.04 8.48
CA ALA A 122 -16.85 -14.12 8.28
C ALA A 122 -16.97 -13.23 7.04
N TRP A 123 -17.76 -13.63 6.04
CA TRP A 123 -17.98 -12.83 4.84
C TRP A 123 -18.64 -11.48 5.15
N PHE A 124 -19.52 -11.40 6.15
CA PHE A 124 -20.25 -10.18 6.48
C PHE A 124 -19.36 -9.14 7.19
N PRO A 125 -18.62 -9.46 8.27
CA PRO A 125 -17.64 -8.56 8.86
C PRO A 125 -16.53 -8.16 7.88
N ALA A 126 -16.05 -9.08 7.04
CA ALA A 126 -15.06 -8.78 6.03
C ALA A 126 -15.61 -7.77 5.00
N LEU A 127 -16.83 -8.00 4.49
CA LEU A 127 -17.47 -7.09 3.56
C LEU A 127 -17.62 -5.69 4.18
N TYR A 128 -18.10 -5.60 5.42
CA TYR A 128 -18.20 -4.33 6.13
C TYR A 128 -16.83 -3.64 6.22
N PHE A 129 -15.81 -4.33 6.73
CA PHE A 129 -14.46 -3.80 6.92
C PHE A 129 -13.81 -3.27 5.63
N PHE A 130 -14.00 -3.95 4.50
CA PHE A 130 -13.43 -3.53 3.21
C PHE A 130 -14.34 -2.60 2.40
N SER A 131 -15.62 -2.46 2.79
CA SER A 131 -16.57 -1.54 2.17
C SER A 131 -16.59 -0.14 2.79
N THR A 132 -15.96 0.07 3.96
CA THR A 132 -15.79 1.39 4.58
C THR A 132 -14.75 2.23 3.82
N VAL A 133 -15.13 2.54 2.59
CA VAL A 133 -14.55 3.53 1.70
C VAL A 133 -15.18 4.84 2.17
N ASN A 134 -14.42 5.71 2.83
CA ASN A 134 -14.95 7.03 3.26
C ASN A 134 -15.48 7.79 2.03
N TRP A 135 -16.81 7.86 1.89
CA TRP A 135 -17.47 8.64 0.85
C TRP A 135 -17.35 10.13 1.18
N LYS A 136 -16.18 10.72 0.96
CA LYS A 136 -16.04 12.18 1.00
C LYS A 136 -16.37 12.75 -0.37
N CYS A 137 -17.54 13.36 -0.48
CA CYS A 137 -17.87 14.30 -1.55
C CYS A 137 -16.95 15.52 -1.38
N ILE A 138 -15.78 15.52 -2.01
CA ILE A 138 -14.91 16.70 -2.05
C ILE A 138 -15.36 17.55 -3.23
N PRO A 139 -15.96 18.74 -3.02
CA PRO A 139 -16.18 19.67 -4.11
C PRO A 139 -14.82 20.09 -4.69
N ILE A 140 -14.58 19.79 -5.97
CA ILE A 140 -13.38 20.26 -6.68
C ILE A 140 -13.56 21.77 -6.89
N PRO A 141 -12.68 22.63 -6.34
CA PRO A 141 -12.80 24.06 -6.54
C PRO A 141 -12.64 24.37 -8.04
N GLY A 142 -13.68 24.95 -8.66
CA GLY A 142 -13.62 25.46 -10.04
C GLY A 142 -14.26 24.61 -11.14
N ARG A 143 -14.83 23.42 -10.87
CA ARG A 143 -15.61 22.67 -11.86
C ARG A 143 -17.09 22.57 -11.46
N LYS A 144 -17.98 23.16 -12.27
CA LYS A 144 -19.44 22.96 -12.17
C LYS A 144 -19.79 21.55 -12.66
N GLY A 145 -19.56 20.55 -11.82
CA GLY A 145 -19.92 19.16 -12.10
C GLY A 145 -19.67 18.28 -10.89
N LEU A 146 -20.68 17.51 -10.46
CA LEU A 146 -20.53 16.46 -9.46
C LEU A 146 -19.55 15.41 -10.03
N SER A 147 -18.35 15.34 -9.47
CA SER A 147 -17.41 14.26 -9.76
C SER A 147 -17.42 13.29 -8.58
N PHE A 148 -17.98 12.09 -8.77
CA PHE A 148 -17.85 11.00 -7.81
C PHE A 148 -16.42 10.46 -7.90
N SER A 149 -15.61 10.69 -6.88
CA SER A 149 -14.28 10.10 -6.76
C SER A 149 -14.34 8.94 -5.77
N LEU A 150 -14.10 7.71 -6.24
CA LEU A 150 -14.01 6.49 -5.42
C LEU A 150 -12.74 6.51 -4.57
N TYR A 151 -12.79 7.23 -3.44
CA TYR A 151 -11.74 7.29 -2.43
C TYR A 151 -11.71 6.01 -1.58
N ALA A 152 -11.01 4.98 -2.04
CA ALA A 152 -10.59 3.85 -1.18
C ALA A 152 -9.52 4.33 -0.19
N GLY A 153 -9.98 4.99 0.88
CA GLY A 153 -9.11 5.64 1.85
C GLY A 153 -8.90 4.79 3.11
N TRP A 154 -7.75 4.12 3.17
CA TRP A 154 -7.01 4.05 4.43
C TRP A 154 -6.44 5.46 4.68
N HIS A 155 -6.93 6.14 5.72
CA HIS A 155 -6.53 7.51 6.05
C HIS A 155 -5.09 7.54 6.59
N PHE A 156 -4.10 7.62 5.69
CA PHE A 156 -2.81 8.25 6.01
C PHE A 156 -2.87 9.72 5.55
N TYR A 157 -2.59 10.64 6.46
CA TYR A 157 -2.63 12.09 6.25
C TYR A 157 -1.65 12.49 5.13
N TRP A 158 -2.17 12.80 3.94
CA TRP A 158 -1.42 13.50 2.91
C TRP A 158 -1.47 15.00 3.17
N GLN A 159 -0.46 15.55 3.84
CA GLN A 159 -0.20 16.98 3.73
C GLN A 159 0.51 17.21 2.39
N LYS A 160 -0.13 17.94 1.47
CA LYS A 160 0.58 18.65 0.40
C LYS A 160 1.62 19.52 1.09
N THR A 161 2.90 19.23 0.90
CA THR A 161 3.96 20.18 1.28
C THR A 161 3.68 21.50 0.54
N PRO A 162 3.57 22.64 1.24
CA PRO A 162 3.48 23.92 0.56
C PRO A 162 4.74 24.13 -0.28
N PRO A 163 4.65 24.90 -1.39
CA PRO A 163 5.82 25.24 -2.20
C PRO A 163 6.91 25.89 -1.33
N SER A 164 8.17 25.63 -1.69
CA SER A 164 9.42 25.97 -0.99
C SER A 164 9.53 27.43 -0.54
N ASP A 165 8.74 28.31 -1.13
CA ASP A 165 8.85 29.76 -1.00
C ASP A 165 8.19 30.29 0.29
N LYS A 166 7.64 29.40 1.12
CA LYS A 166 6.93 29.73 2.38
C LYS A 166 7.45 28.97 3.61
N MET A 167 8.73 28.63 3.67
CA MET A 167 9.31 28.27 4.97
C MET A 167 9.68 29.55 5.72
N PRO A 168 9.06 29.84 6.89
CA PRO A 168 9.59 30.89 7.76
C PRO A 168 10.99 30.45 8.22
N GLY A 169 11.99 31.30 7.98
CA GLY A 169 13.33 31.10 8.50
C GLY A 169 13.27 31.00 10.02
N PHE A 170 13.80 29.91 10.56
CA PHE A 170 14.17 29.86 11.97
C PHE A 170 15.41 30.73 12.14
N SER A 171 15.19 31.98 12.52
CA SER A 171 16.17 32.85 13.18
C SER A 171 16.30 32.51 14.65
#